data_AF-A0A917HEK5-F1
#
_entry.id   AF-A0A917HEK5-F1
#
_cell.length_a   1.000
_cell.length_b   1.000
_cell.length_c   1.000
_cell.angle_alpha   90.00
_cell.angle_beta   90.00
_cell.angle_gamma   90.00
#
_symmetry.space_group_name_H-M   'P 1'
#
loop_
_entity.id
_entity.type
_entity.pdbx_description
1 polymer ?
#
loop_
_entity_poly.entity_id
_entity_poly.type
_entity_poly.pdbx_seq_one_letter_code
_entity_poly.pdbx_strand_id
1 'polypeptide(L)'
;MSTVSPRSAATDGVEKAGYPLWLRIGFWVCIVIAIAVVLRRVVELASPQQSGPPQLVQTNAVFASHAGLTLAHILPALAFVVLVPIVLLRWSKAAWLEQALFILGLVVGITAYGMSAYAIGGWIERSAVLFFNSLFLFSLGRAYWHLRRGAFSEERRWLIRSIGILLGIATTRPVMGVFFATSRLTHLEPRQFFGIAFWVGFSINTIAVELWLHSKNYQLQSAKMASGPEA
;
A
#
# COMPACT_ATOMS: atom_id res chain seq x y z
N MET A 1 -26.99 -16.09 54.12
CA MET A 1 -25.54 -16.19 53.86
C MET A 1 -25.39 -16.54 52.39
N SER A 2 -25.26 -15.52 51.53
CA SER A 2 -25.44 -15.63 50.08
C SER A 2 -24.17 -16.12 49.40
N THR A 3 -24.31 -17.13 48.54
CA THR A 3 -23.26 -17.70 47.71
C THR A 3 -23.00 -16.80 46.51
N VAL A 4 -21.80 -16.21 46.44
CA VAL A 4 -21.34 -15.43 45.28
C VAL A 4 -20.93 -16.43 44.19
N SER A 5 -21.65 -16.41 43.07
CA SER A 5 -21.38 -17.21 41.87
C SER A 5 -20.24 -16.59 41.05
N PRO A 6 -19.16 -17.32 40.69
CA PRO A 6 -17.97 -16.75 40.04
C PRO A 6 -18.09 -16.66 38.51
N ARG A 7 -19.30 -16.49 37.95
CA ARG A 7 -19.53 -16.61 36.49
C ARG A 7 -19.63 -15.29 35.72
N SER A 8 -19.38 -14.14 36.37
CA SER A 8 -19.59 -12.81 35.76
C SER A 8 -18.32 -12.05 35.36
N ALA A 9 -17.15 -12.71 35.29
CA ALA A 9 -15.88 -12.03 34.95
C ALA A 9 -15.31 -12.41 33.57
N ALA A 10 -15.98 -13.26 32.79
CA ALA A 10 -15.42 -13.82 31.55
C ALA A 10 -15.98 -13.23 30.25
N THR A 11 -16.89 -12.24 30.31
CA THR A 11 -17.57 -11.72 29.09
C THR A 11 -17.17 -10.31 28.68
N ASP A 12 -16.37 -9.60 29.49
CA ASP A 12 -16.05 -8.19 29.24
C ASP A 12 -14.77 -7.98 28.40
N GLY A 13 -14.11 -9.07 28.00
CA GLY A 13 -12.88 -9.05 27.20
C GLY A 13 -13.04 -9.45 25.73
N VAL A 14 -14.26 -9.68 25.25
CA VAL A 14 -14.50 -9.90 23.82
C VAL A 14 -14.58 -8.54 23.15
N GLU A 15 -13.44 -7.83 23.10
CA GLU A 15 -13.26 -6.72 22.18
C GLU A 15 -13.66 -7.23 20.80
N LYS A 16 -14.70 -6.59 20.23
CA LYS A 16 -15.24 -6.87 18.90
C LYS A 16 -14.08 -7.15 17.96
N ALA A 17 -13.97 -8.38 17.45
CA ALA A 17 -12.91 -8.85 16.56
C ALA A 17 -12.98 -8.17 15.18
N GLY A 18 -12.85 -6.84 15.16
CA GLY A 18 -12.68 -6.00 14.00
C GLY A 18 -11.22 -5.57 13.87
N TYR A 19 -10.89 -4.97 12.74
CA TYR A 19 -9.58 -4.38 12.52
C TYR A 19 -9.30 -3.31 13.58
N PRO A 20 -8.08 -3.24 14.15
CA PRO A 20 -7.72 -2.23 15.11
C PRO A 20 -7.86 -0.85 14.46
N LEU A 21 -8.35 0.11 15.24
CA LEU A 21 -8.74 1.43 14.74
C LEU A 21 -7.58 2.13 14.01
N TRP A 22 -6.36 2.05 14.54
CA TRP A 22 -5.18 2.65 13.93
C TRP A 22 -4.87 2.11 12.53
N LEU A 23 -5.09 0.80 12.30
CA LEU A 23 -4.84 0.18 11.00
C LEU A 23 -5.89 0.62 9.98
N ARG A 24 -7.15 0.75 10.40
CA ARG A 24 -8.24 1.28 9.56
C ARG A 24 -7.98 2.73 9.18
N ILE A 25 -7.62 3.56 10.16
CA ILE A 25 -7.29 4.97 9.92
C ILE A 25 -6.10 5.06 8.96
N GLY A 26 -5.00 4.35 9.26
CA GLY A 26 -3.80 4.34 8.40
C GLY A 26 -4.10 3.89 6.97
N PHE A 27 -4.89 2.83 6.81
CA PHE A 27 -5.33 2.34 5.50
C PHE A 27 -6.11 3.41 4.71
N TRP A 28 -7.11 4.04 5.32
CA TRP A 28 -7.88 5.10 4.65
C TRP A 28 -7.05 6.35 4.36
N VAL A 29 -6.15 6.74 5.27
CA VAL A 29 -5.21 7.83 5.05
C VAL A 29 -4.31 7.53 3.86
N CYS A 30 -3.76 6.32 3.75
CA CYS A 30 -2.95 5.90 2.61
C CYS A 30 -3.75 5.95 1.29
N ILE A 31 -5.02 5.52 1.28
CA ILE A 31 -5.90 5.63 0.10
C ILE A 31 -6.07 7.09 -0.33
N VAL A 32 -6.44 7.97 0.60
CA VAL A 32 -6.67 9.39 0.30
C VAL A 32 -5.40 10.06 -0.21
N ILE A 33 -4.26 9.80 0.41
CA ILE A 33 -2.97 10.32 -0.03
C ILE A 33 -2.63 9.79 -1.43
N ALA A 34 -2.82 8.50 -1.69
CA ALA A 34 -2.55 7.92 -3.01
C ALA A 34 -3.41 8.58 -4.11
N ILE A 35 -4.72 8.76 -3.87
CA ILE A 35 -5.63 9.45 -4.79
C ILE A 35 -5.15 10.88 -5.04
N ALA A 36 -4.89 11.66 -3.98
CA ALA A 36 -4.45 13.04 -4.09
C ALA A 36 -3.14 13.18 -4.88
N VAL A 37 -2.19 12.27 -4.67
CA VAL A 37 -0.91 12.24 -5.38
C VAL A 37 -1.10 11.94 -6.87
N VAL A 38 -1.96 10.98 -7.22
CA VAL A 38 -2.24 10.68 -8.63
C VAL A 38 -2.93 11.87 -9.31
N LEU A 39 -3.95 12.45 -8.68
CA LEU A 39 -4.66 13.61 -9.22
C LEU A 39 -3.69 14.78 -9.45
N ARG A 40 -2.85 15.10 -8.46
CA ARG A 40 -1.81 16.11 -8.61
C ARG A 40 -0.89 15.82 -9.80
N ARG A 41 -0.44 14.57 -9.95
CA ARG A 41 0.47 14.19 -11.05
C ARG A 41 -0.20 14.30 -12.42
N VAL A 42 -1.48 13.92 -12.54
CA VAL A 42 -2.26 14.05 -13.77
C VAL A 42 -2.41 15.54 -14.15
N VAL A 43 -2.72 16.40 -13.17
CA VAL A 43 -2.81 17.85 -13.39
C VAL A 43 -1.46 18.42 -13.83
N GLU A 44 -0.36 18.03 -13.19
CA GLU A 44 0.98 18.49 -13.57
C GLU A 44 1.39 18.04 -14.98
N LEU A 45 0.96 16.85 -15.43
CA LEU A 45 1.20 16.39 -16.80
C LEU A 45 0.33 17.11 -17.83
N ALA A 46 -0.92 17.46 -17.47
CA ALA A 46 -1.85 18.19 -18.33
C ALA A 46 -1.55 19.70 -18.39
N SER A 47 -0.98 20.26 -17.33
CA SER A 47 -0.66 21.69 -17.20
C SER A 47 0.68 21.86 -16.49
N PRO A 48 1.81 21.75 -17.23
CA PRO A 48 3.14 21.85 -16.66
C PRO A 48 3.37 23.24 -16.05
N GLN A 49 3.48 23.31 -14.73
CA GLN A 49 3.83 24.56 -14.06
C GLN A 49 5.33 24.82 -14.22
N GLN A 50 5.66 25.96 -14.84
CA GLN A 50 7.04 26.44 -15.00
C GLN A 50 7.56 27.19 -13.76
N SER A 51 6.70 27.41 -12.76
CA SER A 51 6.98 28.21 -11.57
C SER A 51 7.08 27.30 -10.34
N GLY A 52 8.24 27.27 -9.69
CA GLY A 52 8.45 26.50 -8.46
C GLY A 52 9.93 26.34 -8.09
N PRO A 53 10.25 25.72 -6.94
CA PRO A 53 11.63 25.38 -6.59
C PRO A 53 12.32 24.63 -7.75
N PRO A 54 13.56 25.00 -8.15
CA PRO A 54 14.24 24.44 -9.33
C PRO A 54 14.28 22.91 -9.34
N GLN A 55 14.38 22.30 -8.15
CA GLN A 55 14.45 20.86 -7.94
C GLN A 55 13.12 20.17 -8.24
N LEU A 56 11.98 20.78 -7.90
CA LEU A 56 10.66 20.24 -8.24
C LEU A 56 10.39 20.32 -9.74
N VAL A 57 10.81 21.42 -10.37
CA VAL A 57 10.69 21.61 -11.83
C VAL A 57 11.52 20.57 -12.60
N GLN A 58 12.76 20.31 -12.18
CA GLN A 58 13.60 19.26 -12.78
C GLN A 58 13.01 17.85 -12.61
N THR A 59 12.48 17.54 -11.43
CA THR A 59 11.81 16.26 -11.16
C THR A 59 10.60 16.08 -12.08
N ASN A 60 9.80 17.14 -12.27
CA ASN A 60 8.63 17.12 -13.13
C ASN A 60 8.99 16.98 -14.61
N ALA A 61 10.11 17.56 -15.06
CA ALA A 61 10.59 17.40 -16.42
C ALA A 61 10.93 15.95 -16.79
N VAL A 62 11.51 15.18 -15.86
CA VAL A 62 11.82 13.73 -16.05
C VAL A 62 10.54 12.89 -16.21
N PHE A 63 9.50 13.20 -15.43
CA PHE A 63 8.20 12.52 -15.58
C PHE A 63 7.49 12.93 -16.87
N ALA A 64 7.59 14.19 -17.28
CA ALA A 64 7.01 14.68 -18.53
C ALA A 64 7.68 14.04 -19.76
N SER A 65 9.00 13.82 -19.74
CA SER A 65 9.70 13.13 -20.82
C SER A 65 9.31 11.65 -20.96
N HIS A 66 8.74 11.06 -19.90
CA HIS A 66 8.21 9.69 -19.87
C HIS A 66 6.72 9.66 -19.51
N ALA A 67 5.94 10.61 -20.03
CA ALA A 67 4.53 10.77 -19.68
C ALA A 67 3.71 9.49 -19.95
N GLY A 68 3.95 8.81 -21.07
CA GLY A 68 3.27 7.55 -21.41
C GLY A 68 3.49 6.44 -20.38
N LEU A 69 4.76 6.19 -20.00
CA LEU A 69 5.09 5.20 -18.97
C LEU A 69 4.53 5.59 -17.60
N THR A 70 4.59 6.88 -17.27
CA THR A 70 4.05 7.41 -16.01
C THR A 70 2.53 7.21 -15.93
N LEU A 71 1.79 7.56 -16.99
CA LEU A 71 0.34 7.36 -17.06
C LEU A 71 -0.04 5.87 -17.03
N ALA A 72 0.70 5.04 -17.76
CA ALA A 72 0.53 3.59 -17.78
C ALA A 72 0.78 2.94 -16.40
N HIS A 73 1.52 3.60 -15.50
CA HIS A 73 1.71 3.15 -14.13
C HIS A 73 0.65 3.73 -13.17
N ILE A 74 0.47 5.06 -13.16
CA ILE A 74 -0.35 5.72 -12.13
C ILE A 74 -1.85 5.49 -12.30
N LEU A 75 -2.35 5.34 -13.52
CA LEU A 75 -3.79 5.10 -13.75
C LEU A 75 -4.19 3.69 -13.29
N PRO A 76 -3.46 2.60 -13.64
CA PRO A 76 -3.71 1.30 -13.05
C PRO A 76 -3.51 1.26 -11.53
N ALA A 77 -2.52 1.99 -11.01
CA ALA A 77 -2.29 2.07 -9.56
C ALA A 77 -3.48 2.73 -8.84
N LEU A 78 -4.05 3.80 -9.41
CA LEU A 78 -5.24 4.44 -8.87
C LEU A 78 -6.44 3.49 -8.87
N ALA A 79 -6.69 2.84 -10.00
CA ALA A 79 -7.76 1.86 -10.13
C ALA A 79 -7.59 0.72 -9.11
N PHE A 80 -6.36 0.22 -8.93
CA PHE A 80 -6.04 -0.80 -7.92
C PHE A 80 -6.41 -0.32 -6.52
N VAL A 81 -5.92 0.86 -6.11
CA VAL A 81 -6.14 1.42 -4.76
C VAL A 81 -7.63 1.63 -4.47
N VAL A 82 -8.41 2.11 -5.45
CA VAL A 82 -9.86 2.30 -5.31
C VAL A 82 -10.61 0.96 -5.23
N LEU A 83 -10.12 -0.07 -5.92
CA LEU A 83 -10.74 -1.38 -5.97
C LEU A 83 -10.49 -2.21 -4.71
N VAL A 84 -9.34 -2.01 -4.06
CA VAL A 84 -8.95 -2.70 -2.81
C VAL A 84 -10.02 -2.68 -1.71
N PRO A 85 -10.59 -1.53 -1.30
CA PRO A 85 -11.62 -1.51 -0.24
C PRO A 85 -12.88 -2.29 -0.66
N ILE A 86 -13.27 -2.22 -1.94
CA ILE A 86 -14.44 -2.94 -2.47
C ILE A 86 -14.25 -4.46 -2.32
N VAL A 87 -13.06 -4.96 -2.67
CA VAL A 87 -12.70 -6.38 -2.61
C VAL A 87 -12.47 -6.84 -1.18
N LEU A 88 -11.64 -6.13 -0.39
CA LEU A 88 -11.27 -6.55 0.96
C LEU A 88 -12.42 -6.49 1.97
N LEU A 89 -13.31 -5.50 1.83
CA LEU A 89 -14.49 -5.34 2.67
C LEU A 89 -15.69 -6.14 2.15
N ARG A 90 -15.49 -6.93 1.08
CA ARG A 90 -16.50 -7.79 0.45
C ARG A 90 -17.79 -7.03 0.13
N TRP A 91 -17.68 -5.76 -0.26
CA TRP A 91 -18.82 -4.96 -0.73
C TRP A 91 -19.40 -5.53 -2.03
N SER A 92 -18.61 -6.31 -2.76
CA SER A 92 -19.06 -7.10 -3.90
C SER A 92 -18.44 -8.50 -3.85
N LYS A 93 -19.22 -9.50 -4.28
CA LYS A 93 -18.76 -10.90 -4.49
C LYS A 93 -18.41 -11.17 -5.96
N ALA A 94 -18.31 -10.13 -6.79
CA ALA A 94 -18.11 -10.29 -8.21
C ALA A 94 -16.67 -10.72 -8.52
N ALA A 95 -16.48 -11.93 -9.03
CA ALA A 95 -15.18 -12.52 -9.33
C ALA A 95 -14.33 -11.67 -10.30
N TRP A 96 -14.98 -10.91 -11.19
CA TRP A 96 -14.27 -10.03 -12.13
C TRP A 96 -13.53 -8.88 -11.42
N LEU A 97 -13.99 -8.42 -10.25
CA LEU A 97 -13.31 -7.38 -9.47
C LEU A 97 -12.00 -7.91 -8.87
N GLU A 98 -12.03 -9.12 -8.31
CA GLU A 98 -10.81 -9.79 -7.83
C GLU A 98 -9.83 -10.00 -8.99
N GLN A 99 -10.31 -10.47 -10.14
CA GLN A 99 -9.49 -10.64 -11.34
C GLN A 99 -8.88 -9.33 -11.84
N ALA A 100 -9.68 -8.25 -11.89
CA ALA A 100 -9.22 -6.92 -12.27
C ALA A 100 -8.13 -6.43 -11.30
N LEU A 101 -8.28 -6.67 -10.00
CA LEU A 101 -7.28 -6.30 -9.00
C LEU A 101 -5.92 -6.99 -9.25
N PHE A 102 -5.91 -8.28 -9.60
CA PHE A 102 -4.67 -8.98 -9.95
C PHE A 102 -4.04 -8.45 -11.24
N ILE A 103 -4.84 -8.19 -12.27
CA ILE A 103 -4.34 -7.65 -13.55
C ILE A 103 -3.75 -6.26 -13.34
N LEU A 104 -4.47 -5.38 -12.64
CA LEU A 104 -4.01 -4.03 -12.31
C LEU A 104 -2.71 -4.08 -11.50
N GLY A 105 -2.66 -4.94 -10.48
CA GLY A 105 -1.46 -5.13 -9.67
C GLY A 105 -0.25 -5.59 -10.50
N LEU A 106 -0.46 -6.52 -11.44
CA LEU A 106 0.60 -6.98 -12.34
C LEU A 106 1.11 -5.86 -13.25
N VAL A 107 0.20 -5.08 -13.85
CA VAL A 107 0.56 -3.93 -14.70
C VAL A 107 1.37 -2.91 -13.90
N VAL A 108 0.92 -2.57 -12.68
CA VAL A 108 1.63 -1.66 -11.77
C VAL A 108 3.04 -2.19 -11.45
N GLY A 109 3.17 -3.47 -11.13
CA GLY A 109 4.47 -4.05 -10.79
C GLY A 109 5.44 -4.11 -11.98
N ILE A 110 4.96 -4.44 -13.19
CA ILE A 110 5.81 -4.44 -14.40
C ILE A 110 6.26 -3.02 -14.76
N THR A 111 5.32 -2.07 -14.77
CA THR A 111 5.63 -0.67 -15.10
C THR A 111 6.55 -0.01 -14.06
N ALA A 112 6.47 -0.42 -12.79
CA ALA A 112 7.41 0.04 -11.74
C ALA A 112 8.87 -0.31 -12.06
N TYR A 113 9.15 -1.48 -12.63
CA TYR A 113 10.50 -1.82 -13.08
C TYR A 113 10.98 -0.89 -14.19
N GLY A 114 10.11 -0.57 -15.15
CA GLY A 114 10.40 0.40 -16.21
C GLY A 114 10.73 1.78 -15.62
N MET A 115 9.93 2.26 -14.67
CA MET A 115 10.17 3.54 -14.00
C MET A 115 11.47 3.55 -13.18
N SER A 116 11.86 2.41 -12.59
CA SER A 116 13.10 2.30 -11.80
C SER A 116 14.38 2.55 -12.60
N ALA A 117 14.34 2.43 -13.94
CA ALA A 117 15.47 2.75 -14.80
C ALA A 117 15.80 4.25 -14.82
N TYR A 118 14.83 5.10 -14.47
CA TYR A 118 14.94 6.57 -14.49
C TYR A 118 14.87 7.16 -13.06
N ALA A 119 15.31 6.39 -12.06
CA ALA A 119 15.25 6.77 -10.65
C ALA A 119 16.08 8.03 -10.35
N ILE A 120 15.47 8.98 -9.62
CA ILE A 120 16.02 10.32 -9.37
C ILE A 120 17.04 10.28 -8.22
N GLY A 121 16.74 9.52 -7.17
CA GLY A 121 17.60 9.24 -6.01
C GLY A 121 18.72 8.22 -6.30
N GLY A 122 18.98 7.92 -7.57
CA GLY A 122 20.04 7.01 -8.01
C GLY A 122 19.84 5.56 -7.52
N TRP A 123 20.95 4.88 -7.21
CA TRP A 123 20.94 3.47 -6.85
C TRP A 123 20.19 3.16 -5.54
N ILE A 124 20.11 4.11 -4.61
CA ILE A 124 19.40 3.90 -3.34
C ILE A 124 17.89 3.79 -3.59
N GLU A 125 17.31 4.74 -4.34
CA GLU A 125 15.91 4.67 -4.77
C GLU A 125 15.66 3.40 -5.60
N ARG A 126 16.53 3.14 -6.58
CA ARG A 126 16.39 1.98 -7.46
C ARG A 126 16.41 0.67 -6.66
N SER A 127 17.32 0.52 -5.70
CA SER A 127 17.38 -0.69 -4.85
C SER A 127 16.11 -0.89 -4.02
N ALA A 128 15.56 0.19 -3.43
CA ALA A 128 14.30 0.13 -2.70
C ALA A 128 13.16 -0.31 -3.62
N VAL A 129 13.03 0.31 -4.79
CA VAL A 129 11.99 -0.04 -5.78
C VAL A 129 12.14 -1.49 -6.20
N LEU A 130 13.34 -1.95 -6.57
CA LEU A 130 13.56 -3.33 -7.00
C LEU A 130 13.19 -4.34 -5.90
N PHE A 131 13.60 -4.09 -4.66
CA PHE A 131 13.33 -4.97 -3.53
C PHE A 131 11.83 -5.03 -3.21
N PHE A 132 11.19 -3.89 -2.96
CA PHE A 132 9.78 -3.86 -2.56
C PHE A 132 8.84 -4.20 -3.70
N ASN A 133 9.17 -3.85 -4.94
CA ASN A 133 8.39 -4.26 -6.11
C ASN A 133 8.48 -5.78 -6.35
N SER A 134 9.65 -6.39 -6.14
CA SER A 134 9.81 -7.85 -6.16
C SER A 134 8.95 -8.50 -5.08
N LEU A 135 9.01 -7.98 -3.85
CA LEU A 135 8.21 -8.49 -2.73
C LEU A 135 6.70 -8.34 -2.97
N PHE A 136 6.29 -7.21 -3.56
CA PHE A 136 4.91 -6.94 -3.98
C PHE A 136 4.43 -7.97 -5.01
N LEU A 137 5.17 -8.16 -6.11
CA LEU A 137 4.82 -9.10 -7.17
C LEU A 137 4.84 -10.55 -6.68
N PHE A 138 5.81 -10.91 -5.84
CA PHE A 138 5.84 -12.22 -5.21
C PHE A 138 4.59 -12.45 -4.35
N SER A 139 4.23 -11.48 -3.50
CA SER A 139 3.05 -11.57 -2.65
C SER A 139 1.76 -11.63 -3.47
N LEU A 140 1.66 -10.83 -4.54
CA LEU A 140 0.52 -10.85 -5.46
C LEU A 140 0.40 -12.19 -6.20
N GLY A 141 1.51 -12.73 -6.68
CA GLY A 141 1.55 -14.04 -7.35
C GLY A 141 1.18 -15.18 -6.40
N ARG A 142 1.66 -15.13 -5.14
CA ARG A 142 1.26 -16.10 -4.10
C ARG A 142 -0.22 -16.00 -3.78
N ALA A 143 -0.77 -14.80 -3.66
CA ALA A 143 -2.20 -14.60 -3.44
C ALA A 143 -3.02 -15.23 -4.59
N TYR A 144 -2.65 -14.94 -5.84
CA TYR A 144 -3.31 -15.51 -7.01
C TYR A 144 -3.21 -17.04 -7.07
N TRP A 145 -2.06 -17.61 -6.71
CA TRP A 145 -1.87 -19.06 -6.64
C TRP A 145 -2.81 -19.71 -5.61
N HIS A 146 -2.96 -19.10 -4.43
CA HIS A 146 -3.87 -19.59 -3.39
C HIS A 146 -5.34 -19.41 -3.77
N LEU A 147 -5.70 -18.32 -4.47
CA LEU A 147 -7.03 -18.14 -5.06
C LEU A 147 -7.37 -19.31 -6.00
N ARG A 148 -6.46 -19.66 -6.91
CA ARG A 148 -6.64 -20.78 -7.86
C ARG A 148 -6.80 -22.14 -7.17
N ARG A 149 -6.27 -22.30 -5.95
CA ARG A 149 -6.39 -23.51 -5.13
C ARG A 149 -7.59 -23.50 -4.18
N GLY A 150 -8.39 -22.43 -4.17
CA GLY A 150 -9.53 -22.27 -3.25
C GLY A 150 -9.12 -22.05 -1.78
N ALA A 151 -7.86 -21.70 -1.52
CA ALA A 151 -7.33 -21.48 -0.17
C ALA A 151 -7.55 -20.02 0.27
N PHE A 152 -8.80 -19.66 0.56
CA PHE A 152 -9.22 -18.27 0.81
C PHE A 152 -8.47 -17.56 1.95
N SER A 153 -8.12 -18.27 3.03
CA SER A 153 -7.39 -17.68 4.17
C SER A 153 -5.97 -17.26 3.77
N GLU A 154 -5.27 -18.14 3.06
CA GLU A 154 -3.91 -17.89 2.59
C GLU A 154 -3.89 -16.86 1.46
N GLU A 155 -4.82 -16.96 0.51
CA GLU A 155 -5.01 -15.94 -0.54
C GLU A 155 -5.09 -14.55 0.08
N ARG A 156 -6.01 -14.36 1.05
CA ARG A 156 -6.23 -13.07 1.70
C ARG A 156 -5.01 -12.58 2.44
N ARG A 157 -4.28 -13.50 3.10
CA ARG A 157 -3.04 -13.18 3.82
C ARG A 157 -1.98 -12.61 2.87
N TRP A 158 -1.76 -13.25 1.72
CA TRP A 158 -0.81 -12.80 0.71
C TRP A 158 -1.28 -11.52 -0.01
N LEU A 159 -2.59 -11.37 -0.20
CA LEU A 159 -3.17 -10.19 -0.82
C LEU A 159 -3.03 -8.96 0.07
N ILE A 160 -3.26 -9.10 1.38
CA ILE A 160 -3.04 -8.01 2.35
C ILE A 160 -1.57 -7.58 2.36
N ARG A 161 -0.61 -8.52 2.22
CA ARG A 161 0.81 -8.19 2.08
C ARG A 161 1.09 -7.35 0.85
N SER A 162 0.60 -7.77 -0.33
CA SER A 162 0.84 -7.02 -1.56
C SER A 162 0.23 -5.61 -1.48
N ILE A 163 -0.98 -5.50 -0.97
CA ILE A 163 -1.65 -4.20 -0.76
C ILE A 163 -0.85 -3.32 0.20
N GLY A 164 -0.43 -3.87 1.34
CA GLY A 164 0.39 -3.15 2.32
C GLY A 164 1.66 -2.60 1.71
N ILE A 165 2.42 -3.43 0.99
CA ILE A 165 3.64 -3.01 0.29
C ILE A 165 3.32 -1.91 -0.71
N LEU A 166 2.30 -2.07 -1.55
CA LEU A 166 1.90 -1.06 -2.54
C LEU A 166 1.56 0.28 -1.88
N LEU A 167 0.81 0.28 -0.78
CA LEU A 167 0.46 1.49 -0.01
C LEU A 167 1.69 2.18 0.61
N GLY A 168 2.85 1.52 0.65
CA GLY A 168 4.14 2.13 0.96
C GLY A 168 4.37 3.43 0.20
N ILE A 169 4.02 3.49 -1.10
CA ILE A 169 4.17 4.69 -1.94
C ILE A 169 3.35 5.88 -1.43
N ALA A 170 2.22 5.63 -0.76
CA ALA A 170 1.43 6.70 -0.16
C ALA A 170 2.16 7.29 1.06
N THR A 171 2.93 6.48 1.79
CA THR A 171 3.72 6.91 2.96
C THR A 171 5.04 7.56 2.56
N THR A 172 5.67 7.15 1.46
CA THR A 172 6.90 7.79 0.98
C THR A 172 6.69 9.28 0.66
N ARG A 173 5.48 9.68 0.26
CA ARG A 173 5.14 11.05 -0.16
C ARG A 173 5.15 12.07 1.00
N PRO A 174 4.46 11.87 2.13
CA PRO A 174 4.63 12.68 3.32
C PRO A 174 6.08 12.69 3.83
N VAL A 175 6.76 11.54 3.83
CA VAL A 175 8.16 11.45 4.27
C VAL A 175 9.06 12.34 3.39
N MET A 176 8.90 12.28 2.06
CA MET A 176 9.58 13.21 1.14
C MET A 176 9.21 14.67 1.45
N GLY A 177 7.94 14.97 1.70
CA GLY A 177 7.48 16.32 2.05
C GLY A 177 8.15 16.88 3.30
N VAL A 178 8.31 16.05 4.33
CA VAL A 178 9.06 16.40 5.56
C VAL A 178 10.53 16.67 5.23
N PHE A 179 11.19 15.79 4.47
CA PHE A 179 12.58 16.01 4.07
C PHE A 179 12.77 17.30 3.26
N PHE A 180 11.85 17.62 2.35
CA PHE A 180 11.85 18.89 1.63
C PHE A 180 11.69 20.08 2.57
N ALA A 181 10.77 20.02 3.55
CA ALA A 181 10.57 21.10 4.53
C ALA A 181 11.80 21.29 5.42
N THR A 182 12.47 20.20 5.81
CA THR A 182 13.66 20.24 6.66
C THR A 182 14.96 20.44 5.89
N SER A 183 14.94 20.45 4.56
CA SER A 183 16.14 20.52 3.71
C SER A 183 17.02 21.74 4.00
N ARG A 184 16.42 22.87 4.41
CA ARG A 184 17.14 24.07 4.84
C ARG A 184 17.92 23.91 6.14
N LEU A 185 17.50 22.97 6.99
CA LEU A 185 18.12 22.67 8.29
C LEU A 185 19.08 21.49 8.21
N THR A 186 18.78 20.49 7.40
CA THR A 186 19.58 19.26 7.27
C THR A 186 20.63 19.33 6.18
N HIS A 187 20.55 20.32 5.27
CA HIS A 187 21.38 20.47 4.09
C HIS A 187 21.38 19.24 3.15
N LEU A 188 20.40 18.33 3.30
CA LEU A 188 20.29 17.14 2.47
C LEU A 188 19.79 17.49 1.07
N GLU A 189 20.51 17.04 0.05
CA GLU A 189 20.08 17.20 -1.33
C GLU A 189 18.95 16.22 -1.69
N PRO A 190 18.04 16.58 -2.60
CA PRO A 190 16.97 15.69 -3.09
C PRO A 190 17.44 14.32 -3.52
N ARG A 191 18.61 14.25 -4.16
CA ARG A 191 19.21 12.99 -4.61
C ARG A 191 19.51 12.03 -3.46
N GLN A 192 19.76 12.55 -2.25
CA GLN A 192 20.10 11.77 -1.07
C GLN A 192 18.85 11.31 -0.32
N PHE A 193 17.87 12.19 -0.10
CA PHE A 193 16.71 11.84 0.71
C PHE A 193 15.61 11.09 -0.06
N PHE A 194 15.57 11.15 -1.39
CA PHE A 194 14.57 10.40 -2.19
C PHE A 194 14.65 8.90 -1.93
N GLY A 195 15.85 8.31 -2.03
CA GLY A 195 16.04 6.88 -1.79
C GLY A 195 15.70 6.48 -0.34
N ILE A 196 16.09 7.30 0.63
CA ILE A 196 15.78 7.09 2.06
C ILE A 196 14.27 7.11 2.28
N ALA A 197 13.55 8.08 1.70
CA ALA A 197 12.10 8.18 1.84
C ALA A 197 11.37 6.95 1.27
N PHE A 198 11.88 6.38 0.17
CA PHE A 198 11.37 5.13 -0.38
C PHE A 198 11.56 3.97 0.60
N TRP A 199 12.78 3.76 1.09
CA TRP A 199 13.05 2.73 2.10
C TRP A 199 12.16 2.87 3.33
N VAL A 200 12.04 4.07 3.88
CA VAL A 200 11.23 4.34 5.08
C VAL A 200 9.75 4.04 4.82
N GLY A 201 9.16 4.61 3.77
CA GLY A 201 7.72 4.47 3.52
C GLY A 201 7.29 3.03 3.24
N PHE A 202 8.06 2.30 2.42
CA PHE A 202 7.78 0.89 2.13
C PHE A 202 8.06 -0.02 3.33
N SER A 203 9.13 0.22 4.09
CA SER A 203 9.44 -0.57 5.30
C SER A 203 8.36 -0.41 6.36
N ILE A 204 7.91 0.82 6.64
CA ILE A 204 6.87 1.09 7.63
C ILE A 204 5.60 0.30 7.31
N ASN A 205 5.13 0.35 6.06
CA ASN A 205 3.91 -0.36 5.68
C ASN A 205 4.10 -1.88 5.72
N THR A 206 5.24 -2.38 5.23
CA THR A 206 5.53 -3.82 5.21
C THR A 206 5.59 -4.37 6.64
N ILE A 207 6.29 -3.69 7.55
CA ILE A 207 6.38 -4.07 8.96
C ILE A 207 5.02 -3.99 9.63
N ALA A 208 4.28 -2.89 9.45
CA ALA A 208 2.96 -2.73 10.06
C ALA A 208 2.00 -3.85 9.64
N VAL A 209 2.02 -4.23 8.35
CA VAL A 209 1.21 -5.32 7.82
C VAL A 209 1.68 -6.67 8.37
N GLU A 210 2.97 -6.95 8.43
CA GLU A 210 3.45 -8.24 8.91
C GLU A 210 3.20 -8.42 10.42
N LEU A 211 3.36 -7.35 11.21
CA LEU A 211 2.99 -7.34 12.63
C LEU A 211 1.50 -7.60 12.82
N TRP A 212 0.66 -7.01 11.97
CA TRP A 212 -0.77 -7.26 11.99
C TRP A 212 -1.12 -8.72 11.66
N LEU A 213 -0.51 -9.28 10.61
CA LEU A 213 -0.75 -10.67 10.20
C LEU A 213 -0.28 -11.70 11.25
N HIS A 214 0.70 -11.34 12.08
CA HIS A 214 1.15 -12.16 13.21
C HIS A 214 0.36 -11.92 14.50
N SER A 215 -0.52 -10.92 14.55
CA SER A 215 -1.34 -10.64 15.73
C SER A 215 -2.39 -11.72 15.97
N LYS A 216 -2.72 -11.95 17.25
CA LYS A 216 -3.80 -12.87 17.66
C LYS A 216 -5.15 -12.51 17.02
N ASN A 217 -5.41 -11.22 16.83
CA ASN A 217 -6.65 -10.72 16.24
C ASN A 217 -6.84 -11.21 14.80
N TYR A 218 -5.77 -11.20 14.00
CA TYR A 218 -5.82 -11.75 12.64
C TYR A 218 -6.00 -13.27 12.66
N GLN A 219 -5.33 -13.99 13.56
CA GLN A 219 -5.47 -15.44 13.69
C GLN A 219 -6.90 -15.85 14.04
N LEU A 220 -7.54 -15.15 14.99
CA LEU A 220 -8.94 -15.37 15.37
C LEU A 220 -9.90 -15.09 14.21
N GLN A 221 -9.66 -14.02 13.45
CA GLN A 221 -10.45 -13.73 12.24
C GLN A 221 -10.26 -14.80 11.17
N SER A 222 -9.04 -15.26 10.95
CA SER A 222 -8.73 -16.33 10.00
C SER A 222 -9.41 -17.64 10.37
N ALA A 223 -9.39 -18.01 11.65
CA ALA A 223 -10.09 -19.17 12.17
C ALA A 223 -11.62 -19.06 11.96
N LYS A 224 -12.21 -17.90 12.25
CA LYS A 224 -13.64 -17.63 12.02
C LYS A 224 -14.03 -17.68 10.54
N MET A 225 -13.15 -17.23 9.64
CA MET A 225 -13.38 -17.35 8.19
C MET A 225 -13.31 -18.80 7.71
N ALA A 226 -12.47 -19.63 8.35
CA ALA A 226 -12.32 -21.05 8.03
C ALA A 226 -13.46 -21.93 8.58
N SER A 227 -14.06 -21.55 9.73
CA SER A 227 -15.16 -22.32 10.34
C SER A 227 -16.51 -22.15 9.66
N GLY A 228 -16.63 -21.22 8.69
CA GLY A 228 -17.92 -20.86 8.08
C GLY A 228 -18.88 -20.20 9.09
N PRO A 229 -19.97 -19.56 8.63
CA PRO A 229 -21.08 -19.25 9.53
C PRO A 229 -21.77 -20.56 9.86
N GLU A 230 -21.74 -20.98 11.13
CA GLU A 230 -22.72 -21.94 11.64
C GLU A 230 -24.11 -21.33 11.35
N ALA A 231 -24.87 -22.03 10.50
CA ALA A 231 -26.29 -21.78 10.27
C ALA A 231 -27.11 -22.55 11.30
#